data_AF-R7WE86-F1
#
_entry.id   AF-R7WE86-F1
#
_cell.length_a   1.000
_cell.length_b   1.000
_cell.length_c   1.000
_cell.angle_alpha   90.00
_cell.angle_beta   90.00
_cell.angle_gamma   90.00
#
_symmetry.space_group_name_H-M   'P 1'
#
loop_
_entity.id
_entity.type
_entity.pdbx_description
1 polymer ?
#
loop_
_entity_poly.entity_id
_entity_poly.type
_entity_poly.pdbx_seq_one_letter_code
_entity_poly.pdbx_strand_id
1 'polypeptide(L)'
;MIIVVDSDGGIRIVRVEEPHQEVLCLEYMANGSLERHISDECSGLNWHLRYGIIKGSCEGLRYLHEELESPIIHMGLAPSTILLDENMIPKIGGIENEILNSSKALLDIAVN
;
A
#
# COMPACT_ATOMS: atom_id res chain seq x y z
N MET A 1 8.33 2.03 1.35
CA MET A 1 7.44 1.48 2.40
C MET A 1 6.06 1.35 1.82
N ILE A 2 5.53 0.13 1.73
CA ILE A 2 4.14 -0.12 1.33
C ILE A 2 3.32 -0.04 2.60
N ILE A 3 2.32 0.85 2.67
CA ILE A 3 1.33 0.80 3.73
C ILE A 3 0.20 -0.09 3.21
N VAL A 4 0.30 -1.35 3.60
CA VAL A 4 -0.70 -2.37 3.35
C VAL A 4 -1.88 -2.12 4.27
N VAL A 5 -2.89 -1.39 3.83
CA VAL A 5 -4.17 -1.31 4.56
C VAL A 5 -5.04 -2.46 4.07
N ASP A 6 -5.11 -3.55 4.84
CA ASP A 6 -6.11 -4.61 4.63
C ASP A 6 -7.50 -4.15 5.10
N SER A 7 -8.55 -4.83 4.62
CA SER A 7 -9.93 -4.71 5.14
C SER A 7 -10.05 -4.99 6.65
N ASP A 8 -9.01 -5.60 7.22
CA ASP A 8 -8.91 -6.06 8.60
C ASP A 8 -7.94 -5.19 9.42
N GLY A 9 -7.34 -4.15 8.81
CA GLY A 9 -6.38 -3.24 9.45
C GLY A 9 -4.98 -3.83 9.69
N GLY A 10 -4.66 -5.00 9.13
CA GLY A 10 -3.38 -5.67 9.34
C GLY A 10 -2.23 -5.08 8.51
N ILE A 11 -1.44 -4.18 9.08
CA ILE A 11 -0.15 -3.77 8.53
C ILE A 11 0.94 -4.69 9.10
N ARG A 12 1.73 -5.36 8.26
CA ARG A 12 2.96 -6.07 8.70
C ARG A 12 4.16 -5.53 7.96
N ILE A 13 4.95 -4.74 8.67
CA ILE A 13 6.23 -4.21 8.20
C ILE A 13 7.32 -4.84 9.04
N VAL A 14 8.27 -5.52 8.39
CA VAL A 14 9.45 -6.07 9.07
C VAL A 14 10.67 -5.31 8.59
N ARG A 15 11.33 -4.61 9.53
CA ARG A 15 12.62 -3.94 9.28
C ARG A 15 13.74 -4.88 9.67
N VAL A 16 14.70 -5.06 8.77
CA VAL A 16 15.93 -5.81 9.04
C VAL A 16 17.10 -4.83 8.95
N GLU A 17 17.83 -4.71 10.05
CA GLU A 17 19.08 -3.95 10.09
C GLU A 17 20.24 -4.87 9.72
N GLU A 18 20.81 -4.66 8.53
CA GLU A 18 22.09 -5.25 8.15
C GLU A 18 23.22 -4.22 8.43
N PRO A 19 24.47 -4.66 8.70
CA PRO A 19 25.56 -3.79 9.16
C PRO A 19 25.87 -2.56 8.28
N HIS A 20 25.42 -2.57 7.02
CA HIS A 20 25.65 -1.52 6.03
C HIS A 20 24.40 -1.12 5.22
N GLN A 21 23.23 -1.69 5.54
CA GLN A 21 22.00 -1.42 4.78
C GLN A 21 20.77 -1.61 5.64
N GLU A 22 19.84 -0.66 5.54
CA GLU A 22 18.47 -0.87 6.03
C GLU A 22 17.65 -1.52 4.93
N VAL A 23 17.04 -2.66 5.22
CA VAL A 23 16.18 -3.37 4.29
C VAL A 23 14.76 -3.42 4.85
N LEU A 24 13.80 -3.15 3.97
CA LEU A 24 12.39 -3.23 4.29
C LEU A 24 11.80 -4.51 3.70
N CYS A 25 11.34 -5.41 4.57
CA CYS A 25 10.64 -6.62 4.18
C CYS A 25 9.13 -6.39 4.29
N LEU A 26 8.45 -6.60 3.17
CA LEU A 26 7.01 -6.34 3.01
C LEU A 26 6.33 -7.62 2.55
N GLU A 27 5.03 -7.69 2.81
CA GLU A 27 4.18 -8.72 2.22
C GLU A 27 4.30 -8.69 0.68
N TYR A 28 4.34 -9.88 0.08
CA TYR A 28 4.42 -10.02 -1.37
C TYR A 28 3.06 -9.85 -2.03
N MET A 29 2.98 -8.94 -3.01
CA MET A 29 1.76 -8.64 -3.75
C MET A 29 1.68 -9.50 -5.01
N ALA A 30 1.05 -10.66 -4.89
CA ALA A 30 1.06 -11.71 -5.91
C ALA A 30 0.52 -11.26 -7.28
N ASN A 31 -0.47 -10.35 -7.30
CA ASN A 31 -1.08 -9.85 -8.53
C ASN A 31 -0.45 -8.55 -9.05
N GLY A 32 0.60 -8.04 -8.38
CA GLY A 32 1.33 -6.85 -8.81
C GLY A 32 0.51 -5.56 -8.76
N SER A 33 0.87 -4.57 -9.58
CA SER A 33 0.18 -3.28 -9.61
C SER A 33 -1.11 -3.30 -10.42
N LEU A 34 -2.08 -2.48 -10.02
CA LEU A 34 -3.34 -2.27 -10.74
C LEU A 34 -3.12 -1.81 -12.19
N GLU A 35 -2.04 -1.08 -12.45
CA GLU A 35 -1.63 -0.67 -13.81
C GLU A 35 -1.61 -1.83 -14.83
N ARG A 36 -1.20 -3.02 -14.39
CA ARG A 36 -1.17 -4.24 -15.23
C ARG A 36 -2.56 -4.75 -15.60
N HIS A 37 -3.57 -4.39 -14.82
CA HIS A 37 -4.95 -4.89 -14.97
C HIS A 37 -5.91 -3.86 -15.59
N ILE A 38 -5.45 -2.63 -15.81
CA ILE A 38 -6.28 -1.58 -16.44
C ILE A 38 -5.95 -1.37 -17.92
N SER A 39 -4.77 -1.81 -18.38
CA SER A 39 -4.27 -1.59 -19.74
C SER A 39 -4.70 -2.65 -20.75
N ASP A 40 -5.06 -3.85 -20.28
CA ASP A 40 -5.51 -4.94 -21.16
C ASP A 40 -7.05 -4.90 -21.35
N GLU A 41 -7.48 -4.92 -22.61
CA GLU A 41 -8.89 -5.06 -23.02
C GLU A 41 -9.55 -6.36 -22.49
N CYS A 42 -8.74 -7.30 -21.98
CA CYS A 42 -9.15 -8.59 -21.42
C CYS A 42 -8.57 -8.86 -20.02
N SER A 43 -8.42 -7.85 -19.16
CA SER A 43 -7.84 -8.03 -17.81
C SER A 43 -8.60 -8.98 -16.87
N GLY A 44 -9.71 -9.59 -17.30
CA GLY A 44 -10.48 -10.55 -16.50
C GLY A 44 -11.20 -9.93 -15.30
N LEU A 45 -11.02 -8.62 -15.06
CA LEU A 45 -11.68 -7.88 -13.99
C LEU A 45 -13.15 -7.65 -14.33
N ASN A 46 -14.02 -8.47 -13.77
CA ASN A 46 -15.45 -8.20 -13.76
C ASN A 46 -15.76 -6.98 -12.85
N TRP A 47 -16.96 -6.43 -12.98
CA TRP A 47 -17.37 -5.24 -12.24
C TRP A 47 -17.25 -5.38 -10.71
N HIS A 48 -17.54 -6.56 -10.15
CA HIS A 48 -17.50 -6.78 -8.71
C HIS A 48 -16.07 -6.64 -8.18
N LEU A 49 -15.09 -7.20 -8.89
CA LEU A 49 -13.67 -7.04 -8.56
C LEU A 49 -13.23 -5.58 -8.69
N ARG A 50 -13.62 -4.90 -9.78
CA ARG A 50 -13.30 -3.48 -9.98
C ARG A 50 -13.83 -2.61 -8.85
N TYR A 51 -15.08 -2.82 -8.45
CA TYR A 51 -15.69 -2.11 -7.35
C TYR A 51 -14.98 -2.39 -6.02
N GLY A 52 -14.62 -3.66 -5.76
CA GLY A 52 -13.83 -4.04 -4.59
C GLY A 52 -12.49 -3.30 -4.53
N ILE A 53 -11.78 -3.24 -5.65
CA ILE A 53 -10.50 -2.50 -5.77
C ILE A 53 -10.69 -1.00 -5.51
N ILE A 54 -11.72 -0.38 -6.11
CA ILE A 54 -12.02 1.05 -5.88
C ILE A 54 -12.31 1.30 -4.40
N LYS A 55 -13.21 0.50 -3.82
CA LYS A 55 -13.65 0.64 -2.44
C LYS A 55 -12.47 0.48 -1.47
N GLY A 56 -11.70 -0.61 -1.60
CA GLY A 56 -10.55 -0.87 -0.74
C GLY A 56 -9.46 0.20 -0.88
N SER A 57 -9.24 0.73 -2.10
CA SER A 57 -8.30 1.85 -2.30
C SER A 57 -8.75 3.11 -1.57
N CYS A 58 -10.05 3.43 -1.60
CA CYS A 58 -10.61 4.57 -0.86
C CYS A 58 -10.55 4.35 0.66
N GLU A 59 -10.81 3.14 1.13
CA GLU A 59 -10.70 2.77 2.55
C GLU A 59 -9.26 2.90 3.04
N GLY A 60 -8.28 2.41 2.27
CA GLY A 60 -6.86 2.59 2.56
C GLY A 60 -6.44 4.06 2.64
N LEU A 61 -6.89 4.89 1.69
CA LEU A 61 -6.59 6.32 1.72
C LEU A 61 -7.24 7.02 2.92
N ARG A 62 -8.49 6.67 3.23
CA ARG A 62 -9.19 7.22 4.39
C ARG A 62 -8.47 6.86 5.69
N TYR A 63 -8.01 5.62 5.81
CA TYR A 63 -7.21 5.19 6.96
C TYR A 63 -5.94 6.05 7.13
N LEU A 64 -5.18 6.23 6.05
CA LEU A 64 -3.98 7.08 6.07
C LEU A 64 -4.26 8.53 6.49
N HIS A 65 -5.40 9.09 6.07
CA HIS A 65 -5.74 10.49 6.33
C HIS A 65 -6.42 10.73 7.68
N GLU A 66 -7.20 9.77 8.18
CA GLU A 66 -8.17 10.02 9.27
C GLU A 66 -7.99 9.12 10.48
N GLU A 67 -7.40 7.93 10.33
CA GLU A 67 -7.35 6.92 11.41
C GLU A 67 -5.98 6.80 12.07
N LEU A 68 -4.92 7.31 11.44
CA LEU A 68 -3.60 7.41 12.05
C LEU A 68 -3.53 8.63 12.98
N GLU A 69 -2.84 8.48 14.13
CA GLU A 69 -2.55 9.60 15.04
C GLU A 69 -1.80 10.74 14.34
N SER A 70 -0.97 10.39 13.35
CA SER A 70 -0.32 11.33 12.43
C SER A 70 -0.75 11.00 11.00
N PRO A 71 -1.63 11.81 10.39
CA PRO A 71 -2.09 11.60 9.03
C PRO A 71 -0.94 11.59 8.02
N ILE A 72 -0.98 10.63 7.10
CA ILE A 72 -0.01 10.48 6.01
C ILE A 72 -0.66 10.90 4.70
N ILE A 73 -0.10 11.90 4.04
CA ILE A 73 -0.53 12.34 2.71
C ILE A 73 0.37 11.64 1.69
N HIS A 74 -0.21 10.79 0.85
CA HIS A 74 0.53 9.93 -0.10
C HIS A 74 1.12 10.65 -1.33
N MET A 75 0.49 11.75 -1.77
CA MET A 75 0.82 12.61 -2.95
C MET A 75 1.25 11.93 -4.29
N GLY A 76 1.13 10.61 -4.39
CA GLY A 76 1.67 9.76 -5.45
C GLY A 76 0.74 8.59 -5.76
N LEU A 77 -0.56 8.82 -5.57
CA LEU A 77 -1.60 7.84 -5.86
C LEU A 77 -1.73 7.68 -7.37
N ALA A 78 -1.43 6.49 -7.87
CA ALA A 78 -1.50 6.11 -9.26
C ALA A 78 -1.81 4.60 -9.38
N PRO A 79 -2.27 4.11 -10.53
CA PRO A 79 -2.48 2.67 -10.72
C PRO A 79 -1.21 1.81 -10.50
N SER A 80 -0.03 2.39 -10.69
CA SER A 80 1.26 1.74 -10.42
C SER A 80 1.56 1.60 -8.91
N THR A 81 0.95 2.43 -8.07
CA THR A 81 1.12 2.43 -6.62
C THR A 81 -0.01 1.70 -5.87
N ILE A 82 -1.10 1.29 -6.55
CA ILE A 82 -2.09 0.37 -5.99
C ILE A 82 -1.64 -1.06 -6.31
N LEU A 83 -1.25 -1.81 -5.28
CA LEU A 83 -0.80 -3.20 -5.39
C LEU A 83 -1.92 -4.16 -5.02
N LEU A 84 -1.91 -5.37 -5.59
CA LEU A 84 -2.95 -6.37 -5.42
C LEU A 84 -2.35 -7.64 -4.82
N ASP A 85 -2.95 -8.10 -3.72
CA ASP A 85 -2.61 -9.38 -3.09
C ASP A 85 -3.14 -10.57 -3.90
N GLU A 86 -2.99 -11.79 -3.39
CA GLU A 86 -3.48 -13.03 -4.04
C GLU A 86 -5.00 -13.05 -4.28
N ASN A 87 -5.78 -12.30 -3.50
CA ASN A 87 -7.24 -12.23 -3.53
C ASN A 87 -7.78 -11.02 -4.32
N MET A 88 -6.90 -10.27 -5.00
CA MET A 88 -7.23 -9.02 -5.71
C MET A 88 -7.69 -7.89 -4.77
N ILE A 89 -7.26 -7.93 -3.50
CA ILE A 89 -7.49 -6.87 -2.52
C ILE A 89 -6.42 -5.78 -2.72
N PRO A 90 -6.83 -4.50 -2.85
CA PRO A 90 -5.92 -3.38 -3.08
C PRO A 90 -5.16 -2.98 -1.81
N LYS A 91 -3.87 -2.69 -1.95
CA LYS A 91 -2.96 -2.19 -0.91
C LYS A 91 -2.16 -1.01 -1.46
N ILE A 92 -1.91 0.00 -0.63
CA ILE A 92 -1.32 1.27 -1.08
C ILE A 92 0.21 1.23 -0.94
N GLY A 93 0.92 1.22 -2.07
CA GLY A 93 2.39 1.20 -2.16
C GLY A 93 2.99 2.57 -2.54
N GLY A 94 4.32 2.67 -2.64
CA GLY A 94 4.98 3.88 -3.16
C GLY A 94 5.14 5.04 -2.17
N ILE A 95 4.91 4.82 -0.87
CA ILE A 95 5.04 5.83 0.20
C ILE A 95 6.49 5.97 0.68
N GLU A 96 7.45 5.24 0.08
CA GLU A 96 8.88 5.36 0.42
C GLU A 96 9.39 6.80 0.37
N ASN A 97 9.08 7.54 -0.68
CA ASN A 97 9.68 8.86 -0.89
C ASN A 97 9.21 9.89 0.16
N GLU A 98 8.04 9.72 0.75
CA GLU A 98 7.49 10.70 1.69
C GLU A 98 7.96 10.45 3.11
N ILE A 99 8.12 9.18 3.48
CA ILE A 99 8.48 8.79 4.84
C ILE A 99 9.99 8.76 5.05
N LEU A 100 10.79 8.48 4.00
CA LEU A 100 12.24 8.68 4.09
C LEU A 100 12.63 10.18 4.17
N ASN A 101 11.80 11.08 3.64
CA ASN A 101 12.05 12.53 3.70
C ASN A 101 11.49 13.18 4.98
N SER A 102 10.44 12.59 5.56
CA SER A 102 9.82 13.07 6.80
C SER A 102 10.39 12.26 7.96
N SER A 103 11.51 12.74 8.51
CA SER A 103 12.17 12.37 9.79
C SER A 103 11.80 11.02 10.43
N LYS A 104 12.82 10.24 10.81
CA LYS A 104 12.81 8.90 11.46
C LYS A 104 11.65 8.58 12.43
N ALA A 105 11.02 9.58 13.05
CA ALA A 105 9.86 9.47 13.93
C ALA A 105 8.56 8.92 13.28
N LEU A 106 8.34 9.09 11.97
CA LEU A 106 7.14 8.51 11.31
C LEU A 106 7.29 7.00 11.04
N LEU A 107 8.52 6.46 11.05
CA LEU A 107 8.77 5.02 10.89
C LEU A 107 8.30 4.22 12.12
N ASP A 108 8.24 4.85 13.29
CA ASP A 108 7.76 4.23 14.52
C ASP A 108 6.23 4.07 14.54
N ILE A 109 5.50 4.85 13.72
CA ILE A 109 4.02 4.81 13.62
C ILE A 109 3.55 3.62 12.77
N ALA A 110 4.38 3.13 11.85
CA ALA A 110 4.02 2.02 10.97
C ALA A 110 4.27 0.62 11.60
N VAL A 111 4.74 0.58 12.86
CA VAL A 111 5.23 -0.64 13.54
C VAL A 111 4.51 -0.95 14.87
N ASN A 112 3.50 -0.16 15.27
CA ASN A 112 2.66 -0.49 16.44
C ASN A 112 1.27 -1.01 16.04
#